data_AF-A0A9E3R4S2-F1
#
_entry.id   AF-A0A9E3R4S2-F1
#
_cell.length_a   1.000
_cell.length_b   1.000
_cell.length_c   1.000
_cell.angle_alpha   90.00
_cell.angle_beta   90.00
_cell.angle_gamma   90.00
#
_symmetry.space_group_name_H-M   'P 1'
#
loop_
_entity.id
_entity.type
_entity.pdbx_description
1 polymer ?
#
loop_
_entity_poly.entity_id
_entity_poly.type
_entity_poly.pdbx_seq_one_letter_code
_entity_poly.pdbx_strand_id
1 'polypeptide(L)'
;MATALTHAVLPMLAGRALAPGQRVTARWLAVAGLASTAADLDALAPVFGQGVVDVFEPRGLGHSLLVAAVFAVLGALAFPGQRRAALWRLLALAASHGAIDGLTLGAPGVAWLLPFSDQRFLLPLRPINAIPLGLPEVFSAFGAVVLAQEVLVLWLPVWLAGRALVGARDRRAAAVLVSWAVVCVVAFVTGCFAHLEPRPLRPIPAEDSIARVAFTQGPPLTRFDALEASGLFGRPLTPVVAPWSSSFFPAWLGSEAGRWQDGTLSLAWRTITGTSPPTFERLEHEELTRLSPAEKYDLAVGDPDFPATRAALARTHNGHPRFWFGFCNGVAGAALSEPEPFRVVRVDAPGGRTVRFFPQDIRALLAVSYYWQTDELELGGACPRASFDSGATCSMNPATFALALLNLLGRERRSFLVDVFPSPRGQYAAIASATVTVVRPPYPPADEPRVAELQAVTASLVDLRFDVTLSSTELGIAEGIALERPGDPTRYRRIGVRPSRWSWSATVALDAQGQLLGGRWTGDPPDGPDSILLASGGPLVSDAGTLVGSPGIRWPVVQALARASVSEGDEEPTLVSCAAIQADSGQPWPDGGCL
;
A
#
# COMPACT_ATOMS: atom_id res chain seq x y z
N MET A 1 12.51 1.70 7.68
CA MET A 1 13.54 2.74 7.80
C MET A 1 14.34 2.43 9.06
N ALA A 2 15.43 3.13 9.33
CA ALA A 2 16.00 3.14 10.67
C ALA A 2 15.06 3.89 11.62
N THR A 3 15.26 3.75 12.92
CA THR A 3 14.45 4.49 13.90
C THR A 3 14.72 5.99 13.81
N ALA A 4 13.69 6.78 14.08
CA ALA A 4 13.83 8.24 14.25
C ALA A 4 14.88 8.60 15.32
N LEU A 5 15.10 7.72 16.31
CA LEU A 5 16.16 7.87 17.31
C LEU A 5 17.55 7.80 16.68
N THR A 6 17.78 6.86 15.76
CA THR A 6 19.05 6.73 15.04
C THR A 6 19.35 7.96 14.20
N HIS A 7 18.34 8.46 13.49
CA HIS A 7 18.43 9.68 12.70
C HIS A 7 18.64 10.94 13.55
N ALA A 8 18.26 10.92 14.84
CA ALA A 8 18.59 11.98 15.78
C ALA A 8 20.00 11.84 16.40
N VAL A 9 20.37 10.63 16.83
CA VAL A 9 21.58 10.38 17.64
C VAL A 9 22.85 10.39 16.80
N LEU A 10 22.86 9.77 15.63
CA LEU A 10 24.05 9.68 14.79
C LEU A 10 24.61 11.05 14.36
N PRO A 11 23.79 12.02 13.93
CA PRO A 11 24.27 13.37 13.65
C PRO A 11 24.89 14.06 14.86
N MET A 12 24.36 13.82 16.05
CA MET A 12 24.91 14.38 17.30
C MET A 12 26.28 13.77 17.63
N LEU A 13 26.46 12.47 17.38
CA LEU A 13 27.73 11.76 17.54
C LEU A 13 28.76 12.19 16.50
N ALA A 14 28.39 12.18 15.22
CA ALA A 14 29.25 12.57 14.10
C ALA A 14 29.60 14.07 14.13
N GLY A 15 28.66 14.94 14.47
CA GLY A 15 28.88 16.39 14.56
C GLY A 15 29.93 16.80 15.59
N ARG A 16 30.06 16.04 16.69
CA ARG A 16 31.15 16.22 17.67
C ARG A 16 32.51 15.77 17.12
N ALA A 17 32.54 14.72 16.30
CA ALA A 17 33.76 14.20 15.69
C ALA A 17 34.27 15.08 14.53
N LEU A 18 33.37 15.65 13.73
CA LEU A 18 33.68 16.47 12.54
C LEU A 18 34.07 17.92 12.86
N ALA A 19 34.00 18.32 14.13
CA ALA A 19 34.42 19.63 14.61
C ALA A 19 35.29 19.55 15.87
N PRO A 20 36.45 18.87 15.82
CA PRO A 20 37.33 18.71 16.99
C PRO A 20 37.75 20.07 17.55
N GLY A 21 37.60 20.27 18.86
CA GLY A 21 38.00 21.51 19.53
C GLY A 21 37.05 22.71 19.34
N GLN A 22 35.99 22.58 18.53
CA GLN A 22 34.95 23.61 18.44
C GLN A 22 33.89 23.37 19.52
N ARG A 23 33.45 24.44 20.20
CA ARG A 23 32.29 24.36 21.11
C ARG A 23 31.05 24.08 20.29
N VAL A 24 30.53 22.87 20.41
CA VAL A 24 29.21 22.50 19.88
C VAL A 24 28.15 23.28 20.66
N THR A 25 27.53 24.26 20.00
CA THR A 25 26.48 25.09 20.61
C THR A 25 25.13 24.37 20.55
N ALA A 26 24.22 24.72 21.46
CA ALA A 26 22.83 24.22 21.41
C ALA A 26 22.15 24.55 20.07
N ARG A 27 22.46 25.72 19.50
CA ARG A 27 21.99 26.13 18.17
C ARG A 27 22.47 25.17 17.08
N TRP A 28 23.73 24.74 17.11
CA TRP A 28 24.25 23.78 16.13
C TRP A 28 23.58 22.42 16.26
N LEU A 29 23.41 21.92 17.49
CA LEU A 29 22.71 20.65 17.73
C LEU A 29 21.26 20.69 17.24
N ALA A 30 20.53 21.79 17.49
CA ALA A 30 19.16 21.95 17.02
C ALA A 30 19.07 21.96 15.49
N VAL A 31 19.91 22.76 14.81
CA VAL A 31 19.90 22.83 13.33
C VAL A 31 20.35 21.51 12.70
N ALA A 32 21.38 20.87 13.24
CA ALA A 32 21.87 19.58 12.75
C ALA A 32 20.84 18.45 12.97
N GLY A 33 20.18 18.42 14.14
CA GLY A 33 19.10 17.48 14.42
C GLY A 33 17.94 17.66 13.45
N LEU A 34 17.45 18.89 13.28
CA LEU A 34 16.38 19.20 12.32
C LEU A 34 16.77 18.85 10.88
N ALA A 35 17.97 19.21 10.43
CA ALA A 35 18.41 18.91 9.07
C ALA A 35 18.53 17.40 8.79
N SER A 36 18.80 16.61 9.83
CA SER A 36 18.83 15.15 9.71
C SER A 36 17.44 14.56 9.73
N THR A 37 16.58 14.94 10.67
CA THR A 37 15.26 14.28 10.83
C THR A 37 14.17 14.84 9.92
N ALA A 38 14.37 16.00 9.28
CA ALA A 38 13.38 16.61 8.41
C ALA A 38 13.08 15.80 7.14
N ALA A 39 13.95 14.86 6.77
CA ALA A 39 13.71 13.93 5.67
C ALA A 39 12.46 13.06 5.91
N ASP A 40 12.20 12.66 7.16
CA ASP A 40 11.01 11.86 7.53
C ASP A 40 9.71 12.66 7.59
N LEU A 41 9.74 13.97 7.33
CA LEU A 41 8.50 14.76 7.26
C LEU A 41 7.62 14.36 6.05
N ASP A 42 8.19 13.66 5.06
CA ASP A 42 7.41 13.04 3.99
C ASP A 42 6.42 11.98 4.52
N ALA A 43 6.69 11.35 5.67
CA ALA A 43 5.74 10.48 6.37
C ALA A 43 4.47 11.22 6.84
N LEU A 44 4.46 12.55 6.88
CA LEU A 44 3.27 13.35 7.18
C LEU A 44 2.44 13.67 5.92
N ALA A 45 2.91 13.36 4.72
CA ALA A 45 2.19 13.66 3.48
C ALA A 45 0.76 13.08 3.41
N PRO A 46 0.50 11.85 3.94
CA PRO A 46 -0.88 11.35 4.06
C PRO A 46 -1.78 12.21 4.94
N VAL A 47 -1.23 12.88 5.97
CA VAL A 47 -1.97 13.81 6.84
C VAL A 47 -2.45 15.04 6.05
N PHE A 48 -1.72 15.43 5.02
CA PHE A 48 -2.10 16.53 4.11
C PHE A 48 -2.90 16.05 2.89
N GLY A 49 -3.38 14.81 2.90
CA GLY A 49 -4.25 14.26 1.85
C GLY A 49 -3.53 13.91 0.54
N GLN A 50 -2.19 13.81 0.56
CA GLN A 50 -1.39 13.27 -0.55
C GLN A 50 -1.39 11.74 -0.48
N GLY A 51 -1.43 11.07 -1.63
CA GLY A 51 -1.45 9.61 -1.70
C GLY A 51 -0.10 8.98 -1.36
N VAL A 52 -0.09 7.70 -1.01
CA VAL A 52 1.15 6.91 -0.82
C VAL A 52 1.75 6.47 -2.16
N VAL A 53 1.26 7.00 -3.28
CA VAL A 53 1.78 6.79 -4.65
C VAL A 53 2.41 8.04 -5.25
N ASP A 54 2.53 9.11 -4.45
CA ASP A 54 3.12 10.37 -4.86
C ASP A 54 4.62 10.44 -4.55
N VAL A 55 5.27 11.49 -5.03
CA VAL A 55 6.66 11.89 -4.73
C VAL A 55 6.97 11.88 -3.22
N PHE A 56 5.94 11.94 -2.36
CA PHE A 56 6.02 11.93 -0.90
C PHE A 56 5.82 10.54 -0.24
N GLU A 57 6.00 9.45 -0.97
CA GLU A 57 6.14 8.10 -0.39
C GLU A 57 7.19 8.04 0.74
N PRO A 58 7.07 7.09 1.70
CA PRO A 58 8.16 6.81 2.64
C PRO A 58 9.47 6.51 1.90
N ARG A 59 10.57 7.14 2.29
CA ARG A 59 11.87 7.11 1.56
C ARG A 59 11.84 7.77 0.17
N GLY A 60 10.85 8.62 -0.08
CA GLY A 60 10.62 9.41 -1.29
C GLY A 60 11.42 10.71 -1.32
N LEU A 61 10.77 11.81 -1.69
CA LEU A 61 11.42 13.10 -1.92
C LEU A 61 12.20 13.61 -0.72
N GLY A 62 11.69 13.40 0.50
CA GLY A 62 12.36 13.82 1.74
C GLY A 62 13.78 13.25 1.86
N HIS A 63 14.01 12.10 1.23
CA HIS A 63 15.25 11.33 1.27
C HIS A 63 16.15 11.56 0.05
N SER A 64 15.77 12.48 -0.85
CA SER A 64 16.57 12.86 -2.01
C SER A 64 17.79 13.70 -1.64
N LEU A 65 18.86 13.60 -2.44
CA LEU A 65 20.05 14.44 -2.27
C LEU A 65 19.74 15.93 -2.51
N LEU A 66 18.71 16.23 -3.32
CA LEU A 66 18.23 17.58 -3.56
C LEU A 66 17.67 18.19 -2.27
N VAL A 67 16.77 17.49 -1.59
CA VAL A 67 16.19 17.96 -0.31
C VAL A 67 17.27 18.08 0.77
N ALA A 68 18.21 17.13 0.83
CA ALA A 68 19.36 17.24 1.72
C ALA A 68 20.20 18.51 1.46
N ALA A 69 20.42 18.87 0.18
CA ALA A 69 21.11 20.10 -0.19
C ALA A 69 20.32 21.37 0.21
N VAL A 70 19.00 21.36 0.04
CA VAL A 70 18.13 22.48 0.47
C VAL A 70 18.20 22.68 1.98
N PHE A 71 18.04 21.61 2.78
CA PHE A 71 18.15 21.71 4.24
C PHE A 71 19.55 22.16 4.69
N ALA A 72 20.60 21.71 4.00
CA ALA A 72 21.96 22.13 4.29
C ALA A 72 22.18 23.63 4.00
N VAL A 73 21.66 24.14 2.88
CA VAL A 73 21.74 25.57 2.54
C VAL A 73 20.97 26.41 3.56
N LEU A 74 19.73 26.04 3.87
CA LEU A 74 18.89 26.75 4.85
C LEU A 74 19.52 26.74 6.24
N GLY A 75 20.00 25.58 6.70
CA GLY A 75 20.67 25.46 7.99
C GLY A 75 21.99 26.24 8.06
N ALA A 76 22.75 26.31 6.95
CA ALA A 76 24.00 27.08 6.90
C ALA A 76 23.77 28.60 7.08
N LEU A 77 22.58 29.13 6.72
CA LEU A 77 22.23 30.53 6.96
C LEU A 77 22.24 30.91 8.44
N ALA A 78 22.00 29.94 9.33
CA ALA A 78 22.09 30.13 10.78
C ALA A 78 23.55 30.33 11.28
N PHE A 79 24.55 30.15 10.43
CA PHE A 79 25.98 30.24 10.78
C PHE A 79 26.73 31.19 9.82
N PRO A 80 26.41 32.51 9.81
CA PRO A 80 26.96 33.46 8.83
C PRO A 80 28.50 33.52 8.78
N GLY A 81 29.18 33.36 9.92
CA GLY A 81 30.65 33.35 10.00
C GLY A 81 31.32 32.03 9.59
N GLN A 82 30.54 30.96 9.36
CA GLN A 82 31.06 29.62 9.03
C GLN A 82 30.24 28.94 7.93
N ARG A 83 29.53 29.71 7.09
CA ARG A 83 28.52 29.20 6.15
C ARG A 83 29.03 28.04 5.30
N ARG A 84 30.23 28.17 4.73
CA ARG A 84 30.81 27.12 3.88
C ARG A 84 31.07 25.82 4.64
N ALA A 85 31.62 25.91 5.85
CA ALA A 85 31.86 24.74 6.69
C ALA A 85 30.54 24.13 7.21
N ALA A 86 29.58 24.99 7.59
CA ALA A 86 28.25 24.56 8.02
C ALA A 86 27.48 23.86 6.91
N LEU A 87 27.53 24.39 5.68
CA LEU A 87 26.89 23.80 4.50
C LEU A 87 27.36 22.37 4.26
N TRP A 88 28.67 22.14 4.15
CA TRP A 88 29.20 20.80 3.88
C TRP A 88 28.94 19.82 5.02
N ARG A 89 29.00 20.27 6.28
CA ARG A 89 28.67 19.44 7.44
C ARG A 89 27.19 19.07 7.46
N LEU A 90 26.28 20.03 7.27
CA LEU A 90 24.85 19.77 7.25
C LEU A 90 24.44 18.93 6.05
N LEU A 91 25.07 19.12 4.90
CA LEU A 91 24.83 18.27 3.72
C LEU A 91 25.21 16.82 4.01
N ALA A 92 26.38 16.59 4.60
CA ALA A 92 26.80 15.24 4.98
C ALA A 92 25.83 14.60 5.98
N LEU A 93 25.33 15.37 6.96
CA LEU A 93 24.36 14.89 7.94
C LEU A 93 22.99 14.59 7.30
N ALA A 94 22.43 15.53 6.53
CA ALA A 94 21.15 15.35 5.87
C ALA A 94 21.19 14.20 4.83
N ALA A 95 22.28 14.08 4.06
CA ALA A 95 22.46 12.97 3.13
C ALA A 95 22.68 11.63 3.85
N SER A 96 23.23 11.64 5.08
CA SER A 96 23.41 10.43 5.86
C SER A 96 22.09 9.75 6.23
N HIS A 97 20.99 10.52 6.35
CA HIS A 97 19.66 9.98 6.64
C HIS A 97 19.22 8.95 5.60
N GLY A 98 19.18 9.35 4.32
CA GLY A 98 18.86 8.45 3.22
C GLY A 98 19.90 7.33 3.03
N ALA A 99 21.16 7.54 3.42
CA ALA A 99 22.18 6.49 3.40
C ALA A 99 21.93 5.43 4.49
N ILE A 100 21.60 5.86 5.72
CA ILE A 100 21.27 4.98 6.85
C ILE A 100 20.03 4.14 6.51
N ASP A 101 19.00 4.74 5.91
CA ASP A 101 17.83 3.98 5.47
C ASP A 101 18.16 2.98 4.36
N GLY A 102 19.12 3.30 3.49
CA GLY A 102 19.67 2.37 2.50
C GLY A 102 20.40 1.16 3.11
N LEU A 103 20.88 1.25 4.36
CA LEU A 103 21.48 0.14 5.13
C LEU A 103 20.42 -0.75 5.81
N THR A 104 19.14 -0.42 5.69
CA THR A 104 18.07 -1.25 6.26
C THR A 104 17.55 -2.27 5.24
N LEU A 105 17.12 -3.43 5.72
CA LEU A 105 16.56 -4.50 4.90
C LEU A 105 15.12 -4.22 4.39
N GLY A 106 14.62 -2.98 4.48
CA GLY A 106 13.27 -2.64 4.05
C GLY A 106 13.17 -2.14 2.61
N ALA A 107 12.23 -2.69 1.85
CA ALA A 107 11.82 -2.23 0.51
C ALA A 107 10.89 -0.98 0.59
N PRO A 108 10.72 -0.20 -0.49
CA PRO A 108 11.28 -0.37 -1.86
C PRO A 108 12.69 0.19 -2.08
N GLY A 109 13.34 0.77 -1.06
CA GLY A 109 14.64 1.45 -1.18
C GLY A 109 14.51 2.98 -1.13
N VAL A 110 15.62 3.71 -1.29
CA VAL A 110 15.66 5.18 -1.15
C VAL A 110 15.75 5.86 -2.51
N ALA A 111 14.89 6.84 -2.79
CA ALA A 111 14.92 7.57 -4.06
C ALA A 111 15.84 8.81 -4.00
N TRP A 112 17.15 8.58 -3.99
CA TRP A 112 18.16 9.65 -3.89
C TRP A 112 18.08 10.69 -5.02
N LEU A 113 17.57 10.29 -6.19
CA LEU A 113 17.57 11.07 -7.42
C LEU A 113 16.23 11.76 -7.73
N LEU A 114 15.21 11.66 -6.86
CA LEU A 114 13.99 12.44 -7.04
C LEU A 114 14.30 13.95 -7.03
N PRO A 115 13.64 14.76 -7.88
CA PRO A 115 12.57 14.42 -8.81
C PRO A 115 13.07 14.01 -10.23
N PHE A 116 14.37 13.83 -10.43
CA PHE A 116 14.95 13.54 -11.75
C PHE A 116 14.80 12.07 -12.16
N SER A 117 14.73 11.15 -11.19
CA SER A 117 14.46 9.73 -11.39
C SER A 117 13.71 9.15 -10.18
N ASP A 118 12.78 8.24 -10.46
CA ASP A 118 12.02 7.45 -9.49
C ASP A 118 12.73 6.17 -9.05
N GLN A 119 13.97 5.92 -9.53
CA GLN A 119 14.73 4.73 -9.19
C GLN A 119 15.01 4.67 -7.68
N ARG A 120 14.74 3.51 -7.08
CA ARG A 120 14.97 3.22 -5.67
C ARG A 120 16.31 2.50 -5.50
N PHE A 121 17.13 2.97 -4.56
CA PHE A 121 18.45 2.43 -4.28
C PHE A 121 18.50 1.78 -2.89
N LEU A 122 19.08 0.60 -2.83
CA LEU A 122 19.48 -0.08 -1.59
C LEU A 122 21.00 -0.16 -1.56
N LEU A 123 21.60 -0.08 -0.37
CA LEU A 123 23.04 -0.30 -0.23
C LEU A 123 23.35 -1.81 -0.25
N PRO A 124 24.53 -2.22 -0.73
CA PRO A 124 24.90 -3.63 -0.83
C PRO A 124 25.02 -4.31 0.53
N LEU A 125 25.32 -3.54 1.59
CA LEU A 125 25.36 -4.02 2.96
C LEU A 125 24.11 -3.53 3.68
N ARG A 126 23.26 -4.46 4.16
CA ARG A 126 22.04 -4.13 4.91
C ARG A 126 21.99 -4.88 6.25
N PRO A 127 22.82 -4.49 7.22
CA PRO A 127 22.94 -5.22 8.50
C PRO A 127 21.80 -4.92 9.49
N ILE A 128 20.87 -4.02 9.15
CA ILE A 128 19.86 -3.50 10.08
C ILE A 128 18.47 -3.87 9.59
N ASN A 129 17.64 -4.40 10.48
CA ASN A 129 16.24 -4.62 10.18
C ASN A 129 15.50 -3.29 10.07
N ALA A 130 14.60 -3.16 9.10
CA ALA A 130 13.74 -1.97 9.01
C ALA A 130 12.70 -1.97 10.14
N ILE A 131 12.54 -0.85 10.85
CA ILE A 131 11.45 -0.71 11.81
C ILE A 131 10.11 -0.47 11.07
N PRO A 132 8.99 -1.08 11.51
CA PRO A 132 7.68 -0.83 10.93
C PRO A 132 7.18 0.56 11.35
N LEU A 133 6.35 1.19 10.50
CA LEU A 133 5.87 2.56 10.71
C LEU A 133 4.81 2.72 11.83
N GLY A 134 4.39 1.63 12.50
CA GLY A 134 3.36 1.68 13.53
C GLY A 134 3.93 1.82 14.95
N LEU A 135 3.37 2.73 15.75
CA LEU A 135 3.78 2.93 17.15
C LEU A 135 3.73 1.63 18.00
N PRO A 136 2.71 0.76 17.90
CA PRO A 136 2.70 -0.51 18.64
C PRO A 136 3.88 -1.42 18.27
N GLU A 137 4.25 -1.45 16.98
CA GLU A 137 5.36 -2.24 16.47
C GLU A 137 6.72 -1.65 16.91
N VAL A 138 6.83 -0.32 16.99
CA VAL A 138 8.02 0.37 17.54
C VAL A 138 8.22 0.02 19.02
N PHE A 139 7.15 -0.04 19.82
CA PHE A 139 7.20 -0.39 21.24
C PHE A 139 7.07 -1.90 21.52
N SER A 140 7.36 -2.74 20.54
CA SER A 140 7.32 -4.20 20.68
C SER A 140 8.71 -4.81 20.95
N ALA A 141 8.74 -6.12 21.25
CA ALA A 141 9.99 -6.88 21.33
C ALA A 141 10.81 -6.80 20.03
N PHE A 142 10.15 -6.74 18.88
CA PHE A 142 10.81 -6.53 17.59
C PHE A 142 11.48 -5.15 17.52
N GLY A 143 10.76 -4.08 17.89
CA GLY A 143 11.31 -2.74 17.93
C GLY A 143 12.54 -2.62 18.85
N ALA A 144 12.55 -3.33 19.98
CA ALA A 144 13.71 -3.41 20.87
C ALA A 144 14.93 -4.10 20.21
N VAL A 145 14.70 -5.16 19.43
CA VAL A 145 15.77 -5.85 18.68
C VAL A 145 16.33 -4.94 17.59
N VAL A 146 15.48 -4.23 16.84
CA VAL A 146 15.93 -3.27 15.81
C VAL A 146 16.78 -2.17 16.45
N LEU A 147 16.33 -1.59 17.56
CA LEU A 147 17.10 -0.56 18.26
C LEU A 147 18.45 -1.09 18.75
N ALA A 148 18.51 -2.33 19.27
CA ALA A 148 19.76 -2.95 19.67
C ALA A 148 20.72 -3.12 18.47
N GLN A 149 20.21 -3.51 17.30
CA GLN A 149 21.01 -3.60 16.07
C GLN A 149 21.55 -2.23 15.65
N GLU A 150 20.72 -1.19 15.67
CA GLU A 150 21.13 0.17 15.33
C GLU A 150 22.20 0.71 16.29
N VAL A 151 22.05 0.47 17.59
CA VAL A 151 23.05 0.84 18.60
C VAL A 151 24.37 0.13 18.33
N LEU A 152 24.32 -1.17 18.09
CA LEU A 152 25.50 -2.00 17.89
C LEU A 152 26.23 -1.66 16.60
N VAL A 153 25.50 -1.55 15.48
CA VAL A 153 26.06 -1.45 14.12
C VAL A 153 26.32 -0.01 13.68
N LEU A 154 25.59 0.98 14.22
CA LEU A 154 25.76 2.38 13.84
C LEU A 154 26.27 3.25 15.00
N TRP A 155 25.59 3.25 16.15
CA TRP A 155 25.86 4.27 17.17
C TRP A 155 27.23 4.06 17.82
N LEU A 156 27.50 2.83 18.25
CA LEU A 156 28.72 2.45 18.92
C LEU A 156 29.97 2.70 18.06
N PRO A 157 30.05 2.26 16.78
CA PRO A 157 31.21 2.55 15.94
C PRO A 157 31.41 4.03 15.66
N VAL A 158 30.33 4.79 15.40
CA VAL A 158 30.45 6.24 15.15
C VAL A 158 30.93 6.96 16.41
N TRP A 159 30.44 6.58 17.59
CA TRP A 159 30.92 7.11 18.86
C TRP A 159 32.39 6.77 19.13
N LEU A 160 32.79 5.51 18.95
CA LEU A 160 34.17 5.05 19.13
C LEU A 160 35.13 5.73 18.15
N ALA A 161 34.76 5.84 16.87
CA ALA A 161 35.53 6.53 15.85
C ALA A 161 35.69 8.01 16.18
N GLY A 162 34.61 8.67 16.61
CA GLY A 162 34.66 10.05 17.08
C GLY A 162 35.62 10.25 18.25
N ARG A 163 35.62 9.32 19.22
CA ARG A 163 36.58 9.35 20.35
C ARG A 163 38.02 9.15 19.90
N ALA A 164 38.28 8.22 18.98
CA ALA A 164 39.62 7.97 18.46
C ALA A 164 40.17 9.19 17.68
N LEU A 165 39.32 9.87 16.91
CA LEU A 165 39.69 11.07 16.14
C LEU A 165 39.96 12.29 17.02
N VAL A 166 39.18 12.49 18.08
CA VAL A 166 39.34 13.64 18.99
C VAL A 166 40.44 13.39 20.02
N GLY A 167 40.67 12.14 20.43
CA GLY A 167 41.64 11.75 21.44
C GLY A 167 42.80 10.97 20.85
N ALA A 168 43.66 11.61 20.03
CA ALA A 168 44.80 11.03 19.28
C ALA A 168 45.87 10.25 20.11
N ARG A 169 45.58 9.86 21.36
CA ARG A 169 46.39 8.98 22.23
C ARG A 169 45.60 7.90 22.96
N ASP A 170 44.28 7.78 22.77
CA ASP A 170 43.48 6.75 23.46
C ASP A 170 43.60 5.40 22.73
N ARG A 171 44.76 4.74 22.91
CA ARG A 171 45.03 3.39 22.38
C ARG A 171 43.96 2.38 22.82
N ARG A 172 43.25 2.65 23.94
CA ARG A 172 42.12 1.83 24.39
C ARG A 172 40.89 2.03 23.51
N ALA A 173 40.56 3.26 23.12
CA ALA A 173 39.46 3.52 22.19
C ALA A 173 39.72 2.88 20.81
N ALA A 174 40.94 2.99 20.30
CA ALA A 174 41.33 2.33 19.06
C ALA A 174 41.28 0.79 19.17
N ALA A 175 41.77 0.22 20.27
CA ALA A 175 41.69 -1.21 20.52
C ALA A 175 40.24 -1.70 20.68
N VAL A 176 39.37 -0.94 21.35
CA VAL A 176 37.94 -1.25 21.48
C VAL A 176 37.24 -1.16 20.13
N LEU A 177 37.59 -0.18 19.28
CA LEU A 177 37.05 -0.07 17.93
C LEU A 177 37.48 -1.25 17.06
N VAL A 178 38.75 -1.67 17.13
CA VAL A 178 39.24 -2.84 16.40
C VAL A 178 38.57 -4.12 16.92
N SER A 179 38.48 -4.31 18.24
CA SER A 179 37.78 -5.46 18.83
C SER A 179 36.30 -5.48 18.50
N TRP A 180 35.62 -4.32 18.50
CA TRP A 180 34.23 -4.18 18.08
C TRP A 180 34.08 -4.49 16.59
N ALA A 181 34.98 -3.99 15.73
CA ALA A 181 34.97 -4.29 14.30
C ALA A 181 35.17 -5.78 14.05
N VAL A 182 36.06 -6.44 14.81
CA VAL A 182 36.23 -7.90 14.77
C VAL A 182 34.95 -8.61 15.24
N VAL A 183 34.30 -8.18 16.33
CA VAL A 183 33.03 -8.76 16.78
C VAL A 183 31.92 -8.58 15.76
N CYS A 184 31.84 -7.43 15.09
CA CYS A 184 30.86 -7.19 14.03
C CYS A 184 31.16 -7.99 12.77
N VAL A 185 32.43 -8.08 12.35
CA VAL A 185 32.85 -8.95 11.24
C VAL A 185 32.56 -10.40 11.60
N VAL A 186 32.86 -10.86 12.81
CA VAL A 186 32.53 -12.21 13.26
C VAL A 186 31.03 -12.42 13.27
N ALA A 187 30.24 -11.55 13.90
CA ALA A 187 28.78 -11.68 13.95
C ALA A 187 28.12 -11.62 12.56
N PHE A 188 28.71 -10.86 11.63
CA PHE A 188 28.29 -10.80 10.22
C PHE A 188 28.70 -12.08 9.46
N VAL A 189 29.93 -12.55 9.63
CA VAL A 189 30.47 -13.77 8.98
C VAL A 189 29.81 -15.04 9.52
N THR A 190 29.54 -15.12 10.82
CA THR A 190 28.91 -16.26 11.49
C THR A 190 27.39 -16.25 11.39
N GLY A 191 26.79 -15.25 10.72
CA GLY A 191 25.34 -15.23 10.47
C GLY A 191 24.47 -14.89 11.67
N CYS A 192 25.03 -14.32 12.74
CA CYS A 192 24.24 -13.82 13.87
C CYS A 192 23.27 -12.70 13.44
N PHE A 193 23.57 -12.03 12.33
CA PHE A 193 22.67 -11.12 11.62
C PHE A 193 22.18 -11.82 10.33
N ALA A 194 21.30 -12.79 10.49
CA ALA A 194 20.53 -13.47 9.44
C ALA A 194 21.31 -13.81 8.15
N HIS A 195 22.13 -14.86 8.19
CA HIS A 195 22.31 -15.65 6.98
C HIS A 195 20.95 -16.25 6.64
N LEU A 196 20.28 -15.72 5.62
CA LEU A 196 19.21 -16.44 4.94
C LEU A 196 19.87 -17.67 4.35
N GLU A 197 19.82 -18.82 5.05
CA GLU A 197 20.12 -20.10 4.38
C GLU A 197 19.33 -20.14 3.07
N PRO A 198 19.95 -20.58 1.95
CA PRO A 198 19.25 -20.65 0.68
C PRO A 198 18.02 -21.55 0.86
N ARG A 199 16.85 -20.92 0.84
CA ARG A 199 15.60 -21.58 1.21
C ARG A 199 15.26 -22.66 0.20
N PRO A 200 14.77 -23.82 0.64
CA PRO A 200 14.42 -24.88 -0.29
C PRO A 200 13.22 -24.49 -1.13
N LEU A 201 13.21 -24.86 -2.41
CA LEU A 201 12.00 -24.79 -3.22
C LEU A 201 10.91 -25.65 -2.58
N ARG A 202 9.66 -25.18 -2.65
CA ARG A 202 8.47 -25.87 -2.09
C ARG A 202 7.47 -26.20 -3.20
N PRO A 203 6.78 -27.36 -3.12
CA PRO A 203 5.74 -27.71 -4.09
C PRO A 203 4.54 -26.76 -3.99
N ILE A 204 3.73 -26.69 -5.05
CA ILE A 204 2.43 -26.00 -5.02
C ILE A 204 1.51 -26.77 -4.05
N PRO A 205 1.01 -26.14 -2.97
CA PRO A 205 -0.01 -26.74 -2.12
C PRO A 205 -1.28 -27.07 -2.92
N ALA A 206 -2.02 -28.10 -2.53
CA ALA A 206 -3.22 -28.52 -3.27
C ALA A 206 -4.32 -27.44 -3.25
N GLU A 207 -4.41 -26.73 -2.13
CA GLU A 207 -5.22 -25.54 -1.91
C GLU A 207 -4.81 -24.37 -2.83
N ASP A 208 -3.54 -24.25 -3.20
CA ASP A 208 -3.05 -23.18 -4.07
C ASP A 208 -3.00 -23.58 -5.55
N SER A 209 -3.58 -24.72 -5.89
CA SER A 209 -3.60 -25.22 -7.26
C SER A 209 -4.47 -24.35 -8.15
N ILE A 210 -3.90 -23.91 -9.27
CA ILE A 210 -4.63 -23.15 -10.30
C ILE A 210 -5.83 -23.94 -10.86
N ALA A 211 -5.84 -25.28 -10.72
CA ALA A 211 -6.95 -26.12 -11.15
C ALA A 211 -8.26 -25.84 -10.39
N ARG A 212 -8.21 -25.19 -9.22
CA ARG A 212 -9.40 -24.75 -8.47
C ARG A 212 -10.10 -23.55 -9.12
N VAL A 213 -9.43 -22.86 -10.04
CA VAL A 213 -9.95 -21.64 -10.67
C VAL A 213 -10.82 -21.99 -11.88
N ALA A 214 -11.96 -21.31 -12.02
CA ALA A 214 -12.82 -21.47 -13.19
C ALA A 214 -12.26 -20.71 -14.41
N PHE A 215 -12.03 -21.43 -15.51
CA PHE A 215 -11.55 -20.87 -16.79
C PHE A 215 -12.63 -20.94 -17.87
N THR A 216 -12.67 -19.95 -18.77
CA THR A 216 -13.68 -19.89 -19.84
C THR A 216 -13.13 -20.26 -21.22
N GLN A 217 -11.81 -20.14 -21.42
CA GLN A 217 -11.12 -20.45 -22.67
C GLN A 217 -10.43 -21.84 -22.66
N GLY A 218 -10.97 -22.77 -21.86
CA GLY A 218 -10.44 -24.13 -21.68
C GLY A 218 -9.53 -24.28 -20.45
N PRO A 219 -8.98 -25.48 -20.22
CA PRO A 219 -8.18 -25.76 -19.03
C PRO A 219 -6.90 -24.89 -18.97
N PRO A 220 -6.36 -24.62 -17.77
CA PRO A 220 -5.14 -23.85 -17.62
C PRO A 220 -3.94 -24.59 -18.23
N LEU A 221 -3.02 -23.84 -18.85
CA LEU A 221 -1.72 -24.33 -19.24
C LEU A 221 -0.85 -24.41 -17.98
N THR A 222 -0.35 -25.61 -17.68
CA THR A 222 0.48 -25.87 -16.49
C THR A 222 1.90 -26.32 -16.83
N ARG A 223 2.16 -26.62 -18.11
CA ARG A 223 3.49 -27.00 -18.60
C ARG A 223 4.23 -25.81 -19.17
N PHE A 224 5.53 -25.76 -18.90
CA PHE A 224 6.43 -24.72 -19.36
C PHE A 224 6.46 -24.60 -20.89
N ASP A 225 6.58 -25.73 -21.60
CA ASP A 225 6.61 -25.75 -23.07
C ASP A 225 5.31 -25.25 -23.71
N ALA A 226 4.16 -25.62 -23.14
CA ALA A 226 2.86 -25.11 -23.57
C ALA A 226 2.70 -23.60 -23.30
N LEU A 227 3.19 -23.13 -22.14
CA LEU A 227 3.22 -21.71 -21.81
C LEU A 227 4.15 -20.93 -22.75
N GLU A 228 5.31 -21.48 -23.08
CA GLU A 228 6.24 -20.88 -24.05
C GLU A 228 5.64 -20.81 -25.46
N ALA A 229 5.04 -21.92 -25.93
CA ALA A 229 4.39 -21.99 -27.24
C ALA A 229 3.21 -21.01 -27.38
N SER A 230 2.59 -20.61 -26.26
CA SER A 230 1.53 -19.59 -26.28
C SER A 230 2.02 -18.16 -26.56
N GLY A 231 3.34 -17.93 -26.51
CA GLY A 231 3.96 -16.63 -26.74
C GLY A 231 3.63 -15.59 -25.66
N LEU A 232 3.30 -16.03 -24.44
CA LEU A 232 2.91 -15.17 -23.32
C LEU A 232 4.09 -14.59 -22.52
N PHE A 233 5.25 -15.25 -22.54
CA PHE A 233 6.43 -14.75 -21.85
C PHE A 233 7.02 -13.50 -22.53
N GLY A 234 7.56 -12.58 -21.73
CA GLY A 234 8.28 -11.39 -22.19
C GLY A 234 7.40 -10.30 -22.83
N ARG A 235 6.08 -10.45 -22.83
CA ARG A 235 5.14 -9.44 -23.34
C ARG A 235 4.22 -8.89 -22.24
N PRO A 236 3.72 -7.64 -22.37
CA PRO A 236 2.72 -7.10 -21.46
C PRO A 236 1.41 -7.91 -21.54
N LEU A 237 0.95 -8.40 -20.40
CA LEU A 237 -0.34 -9.03 -20.17
C LEU A 237 -1.28 -7.98 -19.58
N THR A 238 -2.46 -7.80 -20.18
CA THR A 238 -3.42 -6.78 -19.79
C THR A 238 -4.85 -7.32 -19.80
N PRO A 239 -5.70 -6.91 -18.85
CA PRO A 239 -7.09 -7.34 -18.84
C PRO A 239 -7.89 -6.73 -20.01
N VAL A 240 -9.16 -7.14 -20.15
CA VAL A 240 -10.08 -6.52 -21.11
C VAL A 240 -10.39 -5.07 -20.70
N VAL A 241 -10.66 -4.85 -19.42
CA VAL A 241 -10.94 -3.54 -18.83
C VAL A 241 -9.88 -3.25 -17.78
N ALA A 242 -9.26 -2.08 -17.87
CA ALA A 242 -8.26 -1.65 -16.89
C ALA A 242 -8.96 -1.22 -15.58
N PRO A 243 -8.53 -1.76 -14.41
CA PRO A 243 -9.12 -1.39 -13.13
C PRO A 243 -8.81 0.07 -12.79
N TRP A 244 -9.82 0.86 -12.47
CA TRP A 244 -9.62 2.23 -11.99
C TRP A 244 -9.05 2.25 -10.56
N SER A 245 -8.36 3.33 -10.22
CA SER A 245 -7.74 3.56 -8.91
C SER A 245 -8.62 4.46 -8.05
N SER A 246 -8.58 4.27 -6.73
CA SER A 246 -9.24 5.17 -5.77
C SER A 246 -8.49 5.19 -4.43
N SER A 247 -8.88 6.06 -3.51
CA SER A 247 -8.52 5.91 -2.10
C SER A 247 -9.18 4.64 -1.55
N PHE A 248 -8.52 3.94 -0.62
CA PHE A 248 -9.05 2.79 0.11
C PHE A 248 -10.06 3.20 1.19
N PHE A 249 -10.40 4.49 1.27
CA PHE A 249 -11.34 5.06 2.23
C PHE A 249 -10.97 4.67 3.68
N PRO A 250 -9.86 5.22 4.21
CA PRO A 250 -9.35 4.83 5.52
C PRO A 250 -10.43 4.96 6.59
N ALA A 251 -10.62 3.90 7.37
CA ALA A 251 -11.63 3.85 8.42
C ALA A 251 -11.35 4.89 9.52
N TRP A 252 -10.08 5.22 9.74
CA TRP A 252 -9.71 6.32 10.63
C TRP A 252 -10.22 7.69 10.16
N LEU A 253 -10.54 7.84 8.87
CA LEU A 253 -11.11 9.07 8.29
C LEU A 253 -12.62 8.95 8.01
N GLY A 254 -13.26 7.90 8.50
CA GLY A 254 -14.72 7.73 8.44
C GLY A 254 -15.21 6.77 7.35
N SER A 255 -14.36 6.33 6.41
CA SER A 255 -14.82 5.57 5.23
C SER A 255 -16.10 6.16 4.62
N GLU A 256 -17.18 5.40 4.44
CA GLU A 256 -18.44 5.94 3.93
C GLU A 256 -19.15 6.94 4.87
N ALA A 257 -18.74 7.06 6.14
CA ALA A 257 -19.17 8.13 7.05
C ALA A 257 -18.27 9.38 7.02
N GLY A 258 -17.19 9.36 6.23
CA GLY A 258 -16.29 10.50 6.07
C GLY A 258 -16.92 11.62 5.24
N ARG A 259 -17.06 12.81 5.83
CA ARG A 259 -17.38 14.05 5.08
C ARG A 259 -16.12 14.53 4.35
N TRP A 260 -15.80 13.91 3.22
CA TRP A 260 -14.50 14.04 2.54
C TRP A 260 -14.08 15.47 2.19
N GLN A 261 -15.03 16.40 2.08
CA GLN A 261 -14.76 17.83 1.81
C GLN A 261 -14.15 18.57 3.02
N ASP A 262 -14.26 18.02 4.24
CA ASP A 262 -13.78 18.66 5.47
C ASP A 262 -12.26 18.55 5.68
N GLY A 263 -11.59 17.71 4.87
CA GLY A 263 -10.15 17.47 4.92
C GLY A 263 -9.71 16.50 6.03
N THR A 264 -8.51 15.95 5.85
CA THR A 264 -7.97 14.86 6.67
C THR A 264 -7.89 15.18 8.17
N LEU A 265 -7.46 16.39 8.55
CA LEU A 265 -7.35 16.79 9.97
C LEU A 265 -8.70 16.82 10.68
N SER A 266 -9.72 17.36 10.02
CA SER A 266 -11.09 17.42 10.55
C SER A 266 -11.66 16.01 10.73
N LEU A 267 -11.45 15.13 9.75
CA LEU A 267 -11.90 13.74 9.80
C LEU A 267 -11.17 12.93 10.89
N ALA A 268 -9.85 13.12 11.03
CA ALA A 268 -9.09 12.51 12.10
C ALA A 268 -9.55 13.01 13.48
N TRP A 269 -9.85 14.30 13.61
CA TRP A 269 -10.36 14.88 14.86
C TRP A 269 -11.71 14.28 15.26
N ARG A 270 -12.62 14.06 14.30
CA ARG A 270 -13.89 13.37 14.53
C ARG A 270 -13.72 11.96 15.09
N THR A 271 -12.67 11.24 14.68
CA THR A 271 -12.34 9.93 15.24
C THR A 271 -11.80 10.01 16.67
N ILE A 272 -11.16 11.12 17.03
CA ILE A 272 -10.65 11.34 18.39
C ILE A 272 -11.80 11.75 19.33
N THR A 273 -12.66 12.66 18.90
CA THR A 273 -13.73 13.24 19.75
C THR A 273 -15.04 12.47 19.70
N GLY A 274 -15.19 11.55 18.75
CA GLY A 274 -16.47 10.95 18.39
C GLY A 274 -17.32 11.88 17.52
N THR A 275 -18.30 11.28 16.85
CA THR A 275 -19.28 11.98 15.98
C THR A 275 -20.62 11.27 16.01
N SER A 276 -21.71 12.04 16.01
CA SER A 276 -23.08 11.52 15.93
C SER A 276 -23.67 11.74 14.54
N PRO A 277 -24.61 10.90 14.09
CA PRO A 277 -25.38 11.18 12.88
C PRO A 277 -26.14 12.51 13.01
N PRO A 278 -26.43 13.18 11.90
CA PRO A 278 -27.24 14.39 11.90
C PRO A 278 -28.70 14.06 12.23
N THR A 279 -29.47 15.08 12.63
CA THR A 279 -30.93 15.01 12.73
C THR A 279 -31.56 15.74 11.55
N PHE A 280 -32.77 15.39 11.13
CA PHE A 280 -33.42 16.09 10.01
C PHE A 280 -33.56 17.60 10.22
N GLU A 281 -33.87 18.04 11.43
CA GLU A 281 -33.96 19.47 11.78
C GLU A 281 -32.62 20.20 11.53
N ARG A 282 -31.51 19.55 11.85
CA ARG A 282 -30.18 20.09 11.61
C ARG A 282 -29.87 20.15 10.11
N LEU A 283 -30.38 19.19 9.33
CA LEU A 283 -30.14 19.11 7.89
C LEU A 283 -30.87 20.19 7.07
N GLU A 284 -31.92 20.81 7.61
CA GLU A 284 -32.55 21.99 6.98
C GLU A 284 -31.58 23.18 6.89
N HIS A 285 -30.58 23.22 7.76
CA HIS A 285 -29.60 24.28 7.88
C HIS A 285 -28.19 23.86 7.43
N GLU A 286 -28.00 22.62 6.97
CA GLU A 286 -26.71 22.10 6.49
C GLU A 286 -26.63 22.03 4.97
N GLU A 287 -25.43 22.25 4.43
CA GLU A 287 -25.17 22.08 3.01
C GLU A 287 -25.12 20.57 2.66
N LEU A 288 -26.19 20.05 2.03
CA LEU A 288 -26.34 18.61 1.76
C LEU A 288 -25.22 18.02 0.90
N THR A 289 -24.51 18.85 0.14
CA THR A 289 -23.34 18.45 -0.67
C THR A 289 -22.16 17.98 0.19
N ARG A 290 -22.02 18.52 1.42
CA ARG A 290 -20.93 18.21 2.36
C ARG A 290 -21.18 17.00 3.23
N LEU A 291 -22.35 16.38 3.12
CA LEU A 291 -22.67 15.16 3.85
C LEU A 291 -21.79 14.00 3.40
N SER A 292 -21.62 13.04 4.29
CA SER A 292 -20.88 11.81 4.00
C SER A 292 -21.67 10.92 3.04
N PRO A 293 -21.00 9.98 2.35
CA PRO A 293 -21.69 9.02 1.49
C PRO A 293 -22.84 8.28 2.19
N ALA A 294 -22.67 7.89 3.46
CA ALA A 294 -23.69 7.21 4.26
C ALA A 294 -24.85 8.15 4.66
N GLU A 295 -24.55 9.40 5.05
CA GLU A 295 -25.58 10.40 5.37
C GLU A 295 -26.45 10.71 4.16
N LYS A 296 -25.81 10.84 2.98
CA LYS A 296 -26.52 11.02 1.71
C LYS A 296 -27.37 9.81 1.35
N TYR A 297 -26.84 8.60 1.57
CA TYR A 297 -27.56 7.36 1.33
C TYR A 297 -28.84 7.28 2.19
N ASP A 298 -28.74 7.50 3.50
CA ASP A 298 -29.90 7.45 4.41
C ASP A 298 -30.96 8.49 4.04
N LEU A 299 -30.52 9.70 3.66
CA LEU A 299 -31.41 10.73 3.14
C LEU A 299 -32.12 10.32 1.85
N ALA A 300 -31.39 9.70 0.92
CA ALA A 300 -31.92 9.28 -0.37
C ALA A 300 -32.99 8.18 -0.23
N VAL A 301 -32.76 7.21 0.67
CA VAL A 301 -33.76 6.16 0.96
C VAL A 301 -34.87 6.65 1.89
N GLY A 302 -34.68 7.79 2.55
CA GLY A 302 -35.68 8.41 3.43
C GLY A 302 -35.77 7.79 4.81
N ASP A 303 -34.72 7.13 5.28
CA ASP A 303 -34.74 6.48 6.59
C ASP A 303 -34.43 7.53 7.69
N PRO A 304 -35.39 7.85 8.56
CA PRO A 304 -35.23 8.90 9.57
C PRO A 304 -34.20 8.57 10.64
N ASP A 305 -33.86 7.30 10.73
CA ASP A 305 -33.00 6.74 11.73
C ASP A 305 -31.54 6.71 11.27
N PHE A 306 -31.20 7.06 10.03
CA PHE A 306 -29.81 7.02 9.57
C PHE A 306 -29.06 5.69 9.89
N PRO A 307 -29.66 4.50 9.66
CA PRO A 307 -29.06 3.23 10.06
C PRO A 307 -27.73 2.98 9.36
N ALA A 308 -27.58 3.35 8.08
CA ALA A 308 -26.31 3.19 7.36
C ALA A 308 -25.21 4.07 7.99
N THR A 309 -25.52 5.34 8.28
CA THR A 309 -24.60 6.29 8.92
C THR A 309 -24.22 5.83 10.31
N ARG A 310 -25.19 5.37 11.13
CA ARG A 310 -24.90 4.87 12.48
C ARG A 310 -23.99 3.66 12.45
N ALA A 311 -24.25 2.70 11.56
CA ALA A 311 -23.39 1.53 11.37
C ALA A 311 -21.98 1.93 10.90
N ALA A 312 -21.88 2.84 9.94
CA ALA A 312 -20.61 3.34 9.44
C ALA A 312 -19.80 4.06 10.53
N LEU A 313 -20.41 4.98 11.28
CA LEU A 313 -19.78 5.68 12.41
C LEU A 313 -19.30 4.72 13.50
N ALA A 314 -20.09 3.71 13.83
CA ALA A 314 -19.73 2.71 14.84
C ALA A 314 -18.49 1.89 14.43
N ARG A 315 -18.29 1.63 13.14
CA ARG A 315 -17.07 0.96 12.64
C ARG A 315 -15.87 1.90 12.45
N THR A 316 -16.12 3.20 12.28
CA THR A 316 -15.11 4.19 11.90
C THR A 316 -14.85 5.22 13.01
N HIS A 317 -15.39 6.44 12.91
CA HIS A 317 -15.12 7.55 13.83
C HIS A 317 -15.33 7.17 15.31
N ASN A 318 -16.33 6.34 15.62
CA ASN A 318 -16.63 5.93 16.99
C ASN A 318 -16.09 4.53 17.34
N GLY A 319 -15.51 3.82 16.37
CA GLY A 319 -14.94 2.49 16.56
C GLY A 319 -13.45 2.48 16.87
N HIS A 320 -12.78 3.64 16.74
CA HIS A 320 -11.33 3.80 16.87
C HIS A 320 -10.52 2.72 16.12
N PRO A 321 -10.75 2.55 14.80
CA PRO A 321 -10.10 1.51 14.00
C PRO A 321 -8.58 1.72 13.95
N ARG A 322 -7.86 0.70 13.49
CA ARG A 322 -6.44 0.86 13.17
C ARG A 322 -6.29 1.87 12.02
N PHE A 323 -5.24 2.69 12.06
CA PHE A 323 -5.03 3.76 11.06
C PHE A 323 -4.90 3.25 9.61
N TRP A 324 -4.44 2.00 9.44
CA TRP A 324 -4.28 1.34 8.15
C TRP A 324 -5.54 0.59 7.69
N PHE A 325 -6.54 0.42 8.56
CA PHE A 325 -7.76 -0.30 8.21
C PHE A 325 -8.63 0.53 7.25
N GLY A 326 -9.21 -0.13 6.26
CA GLY A 326 -10.14 0.45 5.29
C GLY A 326 -10.56 -0.59 4.24
N PHE A 327 -11.07 -0.13 3.10
CA PHE A 327 -11.75 -0.94 2.10
C PHE A 327 -10.89 -1.18 0.84
N CYS A 328 -9.61 -1.52 0.97
CA CYS A 328 -8.71 -1.69 -0.19
C CYS A 328 -9.14 -2.84 -1.12
N ASN A 329 -9.45 -4.03 -0.59
CA ASN A 329 -10.02 -5.14 -1.34
C ASN A 329 -11.36 -4.77 -1.97
N GLY A 330 -12.21 -4.04 -1.25
CA GLY A 330 -13.50 -3.59 -1.77
C GLY A 330 -13.36 -2.61 -2.93
N VAL A 331 -12.43 -1.65 -2.85
CA VAL A 331 -12.10 -0.76 -3.98
C VAL A 331 -11.57 -1.56 -5.16
N ALA A 332 -10.63 -2.48 -4.93
CA ALA A 332 -10.05 -3.28 -5.99
C ALA A 332 -11.09 -4.20 -6.65
N GLY A 333 -11.98 -4.82 -5.87
CA GLY A 333 -13.09 -5.64 -6.35
C GLY A 333 -14.11 -4.84 -7.15
N ALA A 334 -14.47 -3.65 -6.66
CA ALA A 334 -15.32 -2.71 -7.40
C ALA A 334 -14.66 -2.27 -8.72
N ALA A 335 -13.36 -2.02 -8.72
CA ALA A 335 -12.61 -1.61 -9.92
C ALA A 335 -12.54 -2.70 -11.00
N LEU A 336 -12.68 -3.97 -10.62
CA LEU A 336 -12.80 -5.09 -11.56
C LEU A 336 -14.23 -5.31 -12.06
N SER A 337 -15.23 -4.90 -11.28
CA SER A 337 -16.63 -5.29 -11.52
C SER A 337 -17.48 -4.15 -12.08
N GLU A 338 -17.14 -2.90 -11.77
CA GLU A 338 -17.94 -1.71 -12.05
C GLU A 338 -17.13 -0.69 -12.86
N PRO A 339 -17.77 -0.02 -13.85
CA PRO A 339 -17.14 1.06 -14.59
C PRO A 339 -16.84 2.25 -13.67
N GLU A 340 -15.80 3.02 -13.99
CA GLU A 340 -15.37 4.13 -13.14
C GLU A 340 -16.44 5.24 -13.05
N PRO A 341 -16.97 5.55 -11.85
CA PRO A 341 -17.89 6.68 -11.65
C PRO A 341 -17.21 8.01 -11.97
N PHE A 342 -17.88 8.89 -12.72
CA PHE A 342 -17.32 10.20 -13.11
C PHE A 342 -18.34 11.34 -13.12
N ARG A 343 -19.63 11.07 -12.95
CA ARG A 343 -20.69 12.10 -12.92
C ARG A 343 -21.36 12.20 -11.57
N VAL A 344 -21.76 13.42 -11.21
CA VAL A 344 -22.67 13.64 -10.08
C VAL A 344 -24.03 13.04 -10.42
N VAL A 345 -24.62 12.34 -9.46
CA VAL A 345 -25.97 11.78 -9.58
C VAL A 345 -26.89 12.54 -8.65
N ARG A 346 -27.96 13.10 -9.22
CA ARG A 346 -29.02 13.75 -8.47
C ARG A 346 -30.04 12.72 -8.03
N VAL A 347 -30.41 12.75 -6.74
CA VAL A 347 -31.47 11.90 -6.20
C VAL A 347 -32.56 12.76 -5.61
N ASP A 348 -33.77 12.62 -6.13
CA ASP A 348 -34.97 13.24 -5.59
C ASP A 348 -35.47 12.36 -4.43
N ALA A 349 -35.24 12.86 -3.21
CA ALA A 349 -35.44 12.18 -1.93
C ALA A 349 -36.77 12.60 -1.26
N PRO A 350 -37.27 11.83 -0.29
CA PRO A 350 -38.52 12.15 0.39
C PRO A 350 -38.53 13.53 1.05
N GLY A 351 -39.71 14.17 1.07
CA GLY A 351 -39.89 15.52 1.61
C GLY A 351 -39.40 16.64 0.67
N GLY A 352 -39.36 16.38 -0.64
CA GLY A 352 -38.99 17.37 -1.67
C GLY A 352 -37.51 17.74 -1.68
N ARG A 353 -36.64 16.92 -1.08
CA ARG A 353 -35.21 17.19 -0.96
C ARG A 353 -34.47 16.62 -2.17
N THR A 354 -33.42 17.30 -2.59
CA THR A 354 -32.53 16.81 -3.66
C THR A 354 -31.14 16.56 -3.08
N VAL A 355 -30.68 15.31 -3.15
CA VAL A 355 -29.36 14.88 -2.68
C VAL A 355 -28.44 14.66 -3.88
N ARG A 356 -27.21 15.19 -3.82
CA ARG A 356 -26.21 15.03 -4.89
C ARG A 356 -25.09 14.09 -4.45
N PHE A 357 -24.97 12.96 -5.13
CA PHE A 357 -23.89 12.00 -4.93
C PHE A 357 -22.76 12.31 -5.90
N PHE A 358 -21.60 12.68 -5.36
CA PHE A 358 -20.40 12.87 -6.15
C PHE A 358 -19.78 11.52 -6.52
N PRO A 359 -18.96 11.44 -7.58
CA PRO A 359 -18.24 10.22 -7.94
C PRO A 359 -17.45 9.60 -6.78
N GLN A 360 -16.85 10.44 -5.93
CA GLN A 360 -16.16 10.00 -4.72
C GLN A 360 -17.09 9.31 -3.71
N ASP A 361 -18.33 9.78 -3.58
CA ASP A 361 -19.33 9.17 -2.70
C ASP A 361 -19.73 7.79 -3.20
N ILE A 362 -19.92 7.68 -4.52
CA ILE A 362 -20.30 6.43 -5.18
C ILE A 362 -19.14 5.43 -5.11
N ARG A 363 -17.89 5.86 -5.31
CA ARG A 363 -16.71 5.01 -5.10
C ARG A 363 -16.61 4.51 -3.66
N ALA A 364 -16.94 5.34 -2.66
CA ALA A 364 -16.95 4.92 -1.25
C ALA A 364 -18.04 3.87 -0.97
N LEU A 365 -19.25 4.06 -1.51
CA LEU A 365 -20.35 3.11 -1.40
C LEU A 365 -20.05 1.79 -2.14
N LEU A 366 -19.40 1.85 -3.30
CA LEU A 366 -18.91 0.67 -4.01
C LEU A 366 -17.83 -0.06 -3.20
N ALA A 367 -16.87 0.67 -2.62
CA ALA A 367 -15.80 0.09 -1.81
C ALA A 367 -16.35 -0.72 -0.63
N VAL A 368 -17.32 -0.18 0.10
CA VAL A 368 -17.94 -0.91 1.21
C VAL A 368 -18.82 -2.08 0.72
N SER A 369 -19.44 -1.95 -0.45
CA SER A 369 -20.25 -3.02 -1.06
C SER A 369 -19.41 -4.23 -1.43
N TYR A 370 -18.27 -4.00 -2.08
CA TYR A 370 -17.40 -5.05 -2.59
C TYR A 370 -16.41 -5.60 -1.56
N TYR A 371 -16.46 -5.15 -0.30
CA TYR A 371 -15.57 -5.65 0.75
C TYR A 371 -15.79 -7.14 1.05
N TRP A 372 -17.04 -7.62 0.94
CA TRP A 372 -17.39 -9.03 0.99
C TRP A 372 -18.07 -9.41 -0.31
N GLN A 373 -17.59 -10.45 -0.98
CA GLN A 373 -18.11 -10.89 -2.28
C GLN A 373 -18.63 -12.32 -2.19
N THR A 374 -19.53 -12.68 -3.10
CA THR A 374 -20.26 -13.96 -3.09
C THR A 374 -19.38 -15.15 -3.50
N ASP A 375 -18.54 -14.97 -4.51
CA ASP A 375 -17.68 -16.00 -5.08
C ASP A 375 -16.22 -15.60 -4.95
N GLU A 376 -15.67 -15.75 -3.74
CA GLU A 376 -14.26 -15.50 -3.43
C GLU A 376 -13.46 -16.80 -3.40
N LEU A 377 -12.40 -16.85 -4.21
CA LEU A 377 -11.38 -17.88 -4.15
C LEU A 377 -10.02 -17.22 -3.91
N GLU A 378 -9.46 -17.47 -2.73
CA GLU A 378 -8.08 -17.09 -2.42
C GLU A 378 -7.14 -18.26 -2.72
N LEU A 379 -6.02 -17.98 -3.39
CA LEU A 379 -4.88 -18.89 -3.52
C LEU A 379 -3.68 -18.24 -2.79
N GLY A 380 -2.97 -19.02 -1.98
CA GLY A 380 -2.05 -18.53 -0.96
C GLY A 380 -2.77 -18.27 0.36
N GLY A 381 -2.29 -17.31 1.15
CA GLY A 381 -3.01 -16.86 2.33
C GLY A 381 -2.24 -15.81 3.12
N ALA A 382 -2.97 -15.13 4.00
CA ALA A 382 -2.39 -14.09 4.85
C ALA A 382 -1.32 -14.64 5.80
N CYS A 383 -0.20 -13.93 5.91
CA CYS A 383 0.79 -14.19 6.95
C CYS A 383 0.20 -13.98 8.36
N PRO A 384 0.24 -14.98 9.26
CA PRO A 384 -0.34 -14.86 10.60
C PRO A 384 0.42 -13.87 11.49
N ARG A 385 1.69 -13.61 11.19
CA ARG A 385 2.53 -12.62 11.88
C ARG A 385 3.43 -11.93 10.87
N ALA A 386 3.57 -10.61 11.00
CA ALA A 386 4.58 -9.85 10.31
C ALA A 386 5.93 -10.02 11.01
N SER A 387 6.92 -10.46 10.26
CA SER A 387 8.31 -10.66 10.67
C SER A 387 9.19 -10.31 9.48
N PHE A 388 10.49 -10.10 9.71
CA PHE A 388 11.43 -9.80 8.63
C PHE A 388 11.45 -10.87 7.52
N ASP A 389 11.07 -12.10 7.85
CA ASP A 389 11.11 -13.27 6.98
C ASP A 389 9.74 -13.63 6.38
N SER A 390 8.69 -12.87 6.71
CA SER A 390 7.31 -13.27 6.42
C SER A 390 7.06 -13.61 4.95
N GLY A 391 7.62 -12.85 4.01
CA GLY A 391 7.43 -13.14 2.58
C GLY A 391 8.17 -14.39 2.09
N ALA A 392 8.96 -15.02 2.95
CA ALA A 392 9.63 -16.26 2.63
C ALA A 392 9.12 -17.44 3.48
N THR A 393 8.16 -17.21 4.39
CA THR A 393 7.42 -18.25 5.10
C THR A 393 5.97 -18.38 4.62
N CYS A 394 5.32 -17.26 4.27
CA CYS A 394 3.89 -17.23 3.97
C CYS A 394 3.52 -16.55 2.63
N SER A 395 4.47 -16.04 1.85
CA SER A 395 4.14 -15.69 0.46
C SER A 395 3.66 -16.89 -0.33
N MET A 396 2.70 -16.64 -1.24
CA MET A 396 2.19 -17.66 -2.13
C MET A 396 3.29 -18.31 -2.97
N ASN A 397 3.03 -19.51 -3.45
CA ASN A 397 3.97 -20.21 -4.31
C ASN A 397 4.20 -19.44 -5.64
N PRO A 398 5.45 -19.14 -6.03
CA PRO A 398 5.72 -18.39 -7.27
C PRO A 398 5.28 -19.13 -8.53
N ALA A 399 5.23 -20.47 -8.52
CA ALA A 399 4.68 -21.23 -9.63
C ALA A 399 3.17 -21.00 -9.78
N THR A 400 2.41 -20.98 -8.67
CA THR A 400 0.99 -20.60 -8.68
C THR A 400 0.80 -19.19 -9.22
N PHE A 401 1.62 -18.23 -8.77
CA PHE A 401 1.54 -16.84 -9.25
C PHE A 401 1.83 -16.72 -10.75
N ALA A 402 2.85 -17.43 -11.25
CA ALA A 402 3.15 -17.51 -12.68
C ALA A 402 1.98 -18.08 -13.48
N LEU A 403 1.40 -19.19 -13.01
CA LEU A 403 0.26 -19.83 -13.64
C LEU A 403 -0.97 -18.91 -13.65
N ALA A 404 -1.21 -18.17 -12.58
CA ALA A 404 -2.29 -17.19 -12.47
C ALA A 404 -2.11 -16.04 -13.48
N LEU A 405 -0.94 -15.40 -13.52
CA LEU A 405 -0.67 -14.32 -14.47
C LEU A 405 -0.78 -14.79 -15.93
N LEU A 406 -0.16 -15.90 -16.28
CA LEU A 406 -0.14 -16.39 -17.66
C LEU A 406 -1.52 -16.87 -18.12
N ASN A 407 -2.27 -17.59 -17.29
CA ASN A 407 -3.59 -18.09 -17.69
C ASN A 407 -4.70 -17.05 -17.53
N LEU A 408 -4.81 -16.39 -16.38
CA LEU A 408 -5.90 -15.45 -16.12
C LEU A 408 -5.68 -14.12 -16.84
N LEU A 409 -4.54 -13.47 -16.62
CA LEU A 409 -4.28 -12.18 -17.24
C LEU A 409 -3.89 -12.33 -18.72
N GLY A 410 -3.13 -13.37 -19.04
CA GLY A 410 -2.60 -13.61 -20.37
C GLY A 410 -3.55 -14.26 -21.37
N ARG A 411 -4.28 -15.31 -20.98
CA ARG A 411 -5.24 -16.02 -21.87
C ARG A 411 -6.66 -15.48 -21.71
N GLU A 412 -7.19 -15.49 -20.48
CA GLU A 412 -8.57 -15.05 -20.21
C GLU A 412 -8.73 -13.52 -20.29
N ARG A 413 -7.62 -12.76 -20.25
CA ARG A 413 -7.62 -11.29 -20.12
C ARG A 413 -8.47 -10.83 -18.91
N ARG A 414 -8.44 -11.62 -17.84
CA ARG A 414 -9.16 -11.41 -16.60
C ARG A 414 -8.18 -11.01 -15.50
N SER A 415 -8.39 -9.82 -14.94
CA SER A 415 -7.63 -9.35 -13.77
C SER A 415 -8.16 -9.97 -12.48
N PHE A 416 -7.34 -9.89 -11.43
CA PHE A 416 -7.62 -10.37 -10.09
C PHE A 416 -6.90 -9.48 -9.06
N LEU A 417 -7.20 -9.70 -7.78
CA LEU A 417 -6.60 -8.97 -6.67
C LEU A 417 -5.33 -9.69 -6.20
N VAL A 418 -4.35 -8.93 -5.74
CA VAL A 418 -3.12 -9.44 -5.13
C VAL A 418 -2.87 -8.74 -3.80
N ASP A 419 -2.55 -9.51 -2.77
CA ASP A 419 -1.99 -8.97 -1.53
C ASP A 419 -0.48 -8.81 -1.70
N VAL A 420 -0.03 -7.57 -1.73
CA VAL A 420 1.37 -7.24 -2.05
C VAL A 420 2.31 -7.34 -0.87
N PHE A 421 1.80 -7.36 0.36
CA PHE A 421 2.62 -7.28 1.56
C PHE A 421 2.48 -8.52 2.44
N PRO A 422 3.60 -9.17 2.81
CA PRO A 422 3.56 -10.32 3.69
C PRO A 422 3.24 -9.94 5.14
N SER A 423 1.94 -9.80 5.43
CA SER A 423 1.47 -9.18 6.66
C SER A 423 0.04 -9.62 7.02
N PRO A 424 -0.33 -9.54 8.31
CA PRO A 424 -1.71 -9.77 8.73
C PRO A 424 -2.66 -8.63 8.34
N ARG A 425 -2.20 -7.62 7.58
CA ARG A 425 -2.97 -6.42 7.25
C ARG A 425 -3.89 -6.61 6.04
N GLY A 426 -3.54 -7.51 5.11
CA GLY A 426 -4.31 -7.75 3.89
C GLY A 426 -4.38 -6.51 3.00
N GLN A 427 -3.36 -6.24 2.18
CA GLN A 427 -3.32 -5.04 1.34
C GLN A 427 -3.55 -5.40 -0.13
N TYR A 428 -4.83 -5.41 -0.50
CA TYR A 428 -5.25 -5.84 -1.83
C TYR A 428 -5.28 -4.70 -2.85
N ALA A 429 -4.74 -4.97 -4.02
CA ALA A 429 -4.86 -4.13 -5.20
C ALA A 429 -5.17 -4.98 -6.44
N ALA A 430 -5.82 -4.38 -7.44
CA ALA A 430 -6.13 -5.05 -8.70
C ALA A 430 -4.94 -5.00 -9.67
N ILE A 431 -4.67 -6.09 -10.40
CA ILE A 431 -3.59 -6.12 -11.39
C ILE A 431 -3.99 -5.40 -12.68
N ALA A 432 -3.41 -4.25 -12.95
CA ALA A 432 -3.64 -3.49 -14.19
C ALA A 432 -2.87 -4.06 -15.38
N SER A 433 -1.65 -4.55 -15.15
CA SER A 433 -0.87 -5.27 -16.16
C SER A 433 0.26 -6.06 -15.51
N ALA A 434 0.79 -7.07 -16.20
CA ALA A 434 1.99 -7.76 -15.77
C ALA A 434 2.85 -8.22 -16.95
N THR A 435 4.15 -8.40 -16.75
CA THR A 435 5.04 -9.09 -17.68
C THR A 435 5.75 -10.21 -16.92
N VAL A 436 5.67 -11.43 -17.45
CA VAL A 436 6.42 -12.58 -16.92
C VAL A 436 7.59 -12.85 -17.86
N THR A 437 8.81 -12.64 -17.38
CA THR A 437 10.04 -12.78 -18.17
C THR A 437 10.79 -14.04 -17.75
N VAL A 438 11.15 -14.88 -18.71
CA VAL A 438 12.09 -15.99 -18.47
C VAL A 438 13.49 -15.39 -18.42
N VAL A 439 14.06 -15.30 -17.22
CA VAL A 439 15.42 -14.75 -16.98
C VAL A 439 16.46 -15.80 -17.33
N ARG A 440 16.20 -17.05 -16.96
CA ARG A 440 17.04 -18.20 -17.29
C ARG A 440 16.14 -19.33 -17.80
N PRO A 441 16.35 -19.83 -19.03
CA PRO A 441 15.59 -20.96 -19.55
C PRO A 441 15.86 -22.23 -18.74
N PRO A 442 15.03 -23.29 -18.89
CA PRO A 442 15.16 -24.52 -18.13
C PRO A 442 16.59 -25.06 -18.04
N TYR A 443 17.08 -25.29 -16.82
CA TYR A 443 18.44 -25.72 -16.52
C TYR A 443 18.47 -26.85 -15.47
N PRO A 444 19.51 -27.68 -15.42
CA PRO A 444 19.60 -28.76 -14.44
C PRO A 444 19.59 -28.23 -12.99
N PRO A 445 18.91 -28.90 -12.06
CA PRO A 445 18.69 -28.38 -10.71
C PRO A 445 19.95 -28.22 -9.85
N ALA A 446 21.06 -28.89 -10.20
CA ALA A 446 22.31 -28.87 -9.45
C ALA A 446 22.09 -29.01 -7.92
N ASP A 447 22.93 -28.34 -7.12
CA ASP A 447 22.90 -28.36 -5.66
C ASP A 447 21.86 -27.39 -5.05
N GLU A 448 20.92 -26.87 -5.84
CA GLU A 448 19.90 -25.97 -5.32
C GLU A 448 19.06 -26.64 -4.22
N PRO A 449 18.87 -26.02 -3.04
CA PRO A 449 18.09 -26.63 -1.96
C PRO A 449 16.63 -26.86 -2.37
N ARG A 450 16.11 -28.04 -2.08
CA ARG A 450 14.72 -28.46 -2.36
C ARG A 450 14.23 -29.34 -1.22
N VAL A 451 12.94 -29.27 -0.90
CA VAL A 451 12.30 -30.23 0.01
C VAL A 451 12.29 -31.63 -0.61
N ALA A 452 12.17 -32.68 0.23
CA ALA A 452 12.28 -34.07 -0.21
C ALA A 452 11.29 -34.42 -1.33
N GLU A 453 10.07 -33.85 -1.27
CA GLU A 453 9.01 -34.03 -2.24
C GLU A 453 9.44 -33.56 -3.64
N LEU A 454 10.16 -32.43 -3.73
CA LEU A 454 10.64 -31.90 -5.01
C LEU A 454 11.96 -32.54 -5.44
N GLN A 455 12.81 -33.01 -4.53
CA GLN A 455 14.10 -33.63 -4.87
C GLN A 455 13.94 -34.82 -5.82
N ALA A 456 12.91 -35.65 -5.61
CA ALA A 456 12.71 -36.87 -6.38
C ALA A 456 12.14 -36.65 -7.79
N VAL A 457 11.45 -35.52 -8.03
CA VAL A 457 10.64 -35.31 -9.23
C VAL A 457 11.11 -34.13 -10.09
N THR A 458 11.95 -33.24 -9.55
CA THR A 458 12.45 -32.07 -10.29
C THR A 458 13.47 -32.50 -11.34
N ALA A 459 13.12 -32.33 -12.62
CA ALA A 459 14.04 -32.59 -13.73
C ALA A 459 14.83 -31.33 -14.13
N SER A 460 14.22 -30.15 -14.00
CA SER A 460 14.85 -28.87 -14.34
C SER A 460 14.30 -27.73 -13.49
N LEU A 461 15.03 -26.61 -13.47
CA LEU A 461 14.65 -25.36 -12.84
C LEU A 461 14.56 -24.26 -13.90
N VAL A 462 13.74 -23.24 -13.66
CA VAL A 462 13.63 -22.06 -14.53
C VAL A 462 13.57 -20.81 -13.65
N ASP A 463 14.27 -19.74 -14.07
CA ASP A 463 14.22 -18.46 -13.35
C ASP A 463 13.27 -17.49 -14.05
N LEU A 464 12.33 -16.95 -13.29
CA LEU A 464 11.30 -16.04 -13.75
C LEU A 464 11.40 -14.68 -13.04
N ARG A 465 11.11 -13.61 -13.77
CA ARG A 465 10.87 -12.27 -13.21
C ARG A 465 9.45 -11.83 -13.53
N PHE A 466 8.78 -11.25 -12.55
CA PHE A 466 7.43 -10.72 -12.63
C PHE A 466 7.48 -9.22 -12.46
N ASP A 467 7.19 -8.48 -13.53
CA ASP A 467 7.03 -7.03 -13.48
C ASP A 467 5.53 -6.72 -13.49
N VAL A 468 4.97 -6.31 -12.35
CA VAL A 468 3.52 -6.15 -12.15
C VAL A 468 3.19 -4.67 -11.92
N THR A 469 2.14 -4.20 -12.58
CA THR A 469 1.55 -2.89 -12.35
C THR A 469 0.16 -3.07 -11.79
N LEU A 470 -0.07 -2.47 -10.62
CA LEU A 470 -1.32 -2.52 -9.89
C LEU A 470 -2.08 -1.21 -10.05
N SER A 471 -3.41 -1.29 -9.98
CA SER A 471 -4.25 -0.12 -9.75
C SER A 471 -4.18 0.26 -8.27
N SER A 472 -3.64 1.44 -7.98
CA SER A 472 -3.45 1.89 -6.61
C SER A 472 -4.78 2.08 -5.87
N THR A 473 -4.82 1.61 -4.64
CA THR A 473 -5.87 1.91 -3.67
C THR A 473 -5.44 3.02 -2.70
N GLU A 474 -4.27 3.63 -2.88
CA GLU A 474 -3.66 4.55 -1.91
C GLU A 474 -3.68 6.01 -2.36
N LEU A 475 -4.63 6.36 -3.23
CA LEU A 475 -4.83 7.72 -3.70
C LEU A 475 -5.24 8.67 -2.58
N GLY A 476 -4.78 9.92 -2.70
CA GLY A 476 -5.19 11.01 -1.84
C GLY A 476 -6.67 11.38 -2.05
N ILE A 477 -7.33 11.89 -1.00
CA ILE A 477 -8.74 12.31 -1.06
C ILE A 477 -8.95 13.41 -2.12
N ALA A 478 -7.97 14.31 -2.28
CA ALA A 478 -8.04 15.44 -3.21
C ALA A 478 -8.05 15.03 -4.68
N GLU A 479 -7.41 13.91 -5.03
CA GLU A 479 -7.36 13.43 -6.41
C GLU A 479 -8.72 12.93 -6.91
N GLY A 480 -9.55 12.43 -5.99
CA GLY A 480 -10.86 11.90 -6.28
C GLY A 480 -11.94 12.97 -6.57
N ILE A 481 -11.65 14.25 -6.28
CA ILE A 481 -12.59 15.38 -6.39
C ILE A 481 -12.18 16.41 -7.46
N ALA A 482 -11.27 16.07 -8.36
CA ALA A 482 -10.87 16.96 -9.44
C ALA A 482 -11.93 17.04 -10.55
N LEU A 483 -12.36 18.25 -10.91
CA LEU A 483 -13.32 18.47 -12.00
C LEU A 483 -12.74 18.13 -13.37
N GLU A 484 -13.59 17.62 -14.28
CA GLU A 484 -13.20 17.39 -15.68
C GLU A 484 -12.90 18.72 -16.37
N ARG A 485 -13.77 19.71 -16.17
CA ARG A 485 -13.65 21.07 -16.71
C ARG A 485 -13.83 22.10 -15.59
N PRO A 486 -12.97 23.13 -15.50
CA PRO A 486 -13.18 24.22 -14.55
C PRO A 486 -14.56 24.85 -14.73
N GLY A 487 -15.32 24.97 -13.64
CA GLY A 487 -16.66 25.58 -13.64
C GLY A 487 -17.82 24.62 -13.91
N ASP A 488 -17.56 23.36 -14.27
CA ASP A 488 -18.60 22.32 -14.37
C ASP A 488 -18.55 21.38 -13.14
N PRO A 489 -19.42 21.58 -12.14
CA PRO A 489 -19.46 20.76 -10.93
C PRO A 489 -20.20 19.42 -11.11
N THR A 490 -20.60 19.06 -12.33
CA THR A 490 -21.38 17.83 -12.61
C THR A 490 -20.50 16.68 -13.11
N ARG A 491 -19.28 16.98 -13.57
CA ARG A 491 -18.35 16.03 -14.17
C ARG A 491 -16.97 16.10 -13.51
N TYR A 492 -16.47 14.94 -13.15
CA TYR A 492 -15.16 14.77 -12.53
C TYR A 492 -14.22 14.04 -13.46
N ARG A 493 -12.93 14.37 -13.36
CA ARG A 493 -11.90 13.71 -14.16
C ARG A 493 -11.85 12.23 -13.79
N ARG A 494 -11.92 11.38 -14.81
CA ARG A 494 -11.63 9.95 -14.66
C ARG A 494 -10.18 9.76 -14.20
N ILE A 495 -9.99 9.01 -13.12
CA ILE A 495 -8.71 8.66 -12.53
C ILE A 495 -8.00 7.65 -13.43
N GLY A 496 -8.72 6.64 -13.92
CA GLY A 496 -8.14 5.48 -14.60
C GLY A 496 -7.16 4.73 -13.69
N VAL A 497 -6.12 4.14 -14.29
CA VAL A 497 -5.06 3.46 -13.54
C VAL A 497 -4.05 4.48 -13.02
N ARG A 498 -3.85 4.51 -11.70
CA ARG A 498 -2.69 5.09 -11.04
C ARG A 498 -1.72 3.95 -10.69
N PRO A 499 -0.63 3.80 -11.47
CA PRO A 499 0.18 2.60 -11.41
C PRO A 499 1.01 2.54 -10.12
N SER A 500 0.87 1.45 -9.37
CA SER A 500 1.85 1.02 -8.36
C SER A 500 2.64 -0.16 -8.94
N ARG A 501 3.97 -0.01 -9.07
CA ARG A 501 4.82 -0.98 -9.78
C ARG A 501 5.59 -1.87 -8.80
N TRP A 502 5.55 -3.16 -9.06
CA TRP A 502 6.18 -4.19 -8.25
C TRP A 502 7.00 -5.12 -9.13
N SER A 503 8.13 -5.60 -8.60
CA SER A 503 9.00 -6.54 -9.29
C SER A 503 9.40 -7.67 -8.35
N TRP A 504 9.15 -8.90 -8.77
CA TRP A 504 9.55 -10.11 -8.03
C TRP A 504 10.37 -11.04 -8.92
N SER A 505 11.26 -11.81 -8.31
CA SER A 505 12.05 -12.83 -8.98
C SER A 505 11.87 -14.17 -8.27
N ALA A 506 11.83 -15.26 -9.03
CA ALA A 506 11.67 -16.59 -8.47
C ALA A 506 12.41 -17.65 -9.29
N THR A 507 12.75 -18.75 -8.61
CA THR A 507 13.15 -20.00 -9.25
C THR A 507 12.01 -21.01 -9.11
N VAL A 508 11.61 -21.62 -10.23
CA VAL A 508 10.49 -22.57 -10.32
C VAL A 508 11.02 -23.94 -10.72
N ALA A 509 10.53 -24.99 -10.06
CA ALA A 509 10.85 -26.39 -10.33
C ALA A 509 9.91 -26.98 -11.39
N LEU A 510 10.48 -27.73 -12.32
CA LEU A 510 9.78 -28.43 -13.39
C LEU A 510 10.01 -29.95 -13.31
N ASP A 511 8.99 -30.75 -13.57
CA ASP A 511 9.15 -32.20 -13.78
C ASP A 511 9.75 -32.54 -15.16
N ALA A 512 9.91 -33.84 -15.43
CA ALA A 512 10.44 -34.33 -16.71
C ALA A 512 9.52 -34.05 -17.92
N GLN A 513 8.24 -33.75 -17.68
CA GLN A 513 7.25 -33.37 -18.68
C GLN A 513 7.11 -31.84 -18.81
N GLY A 514 7.88 -31.07 -18.02
CA GLY A 514 7.84 -29.62 -17.98
C GLY A 514 6.69 -29.03 -17.15
N GLN A 515 5.98 -29.82 -16.34
CA GLN A 515 4.95 -29.29 -15.42
C GLN A 515 5.60 -28.42 -14.35
N LEU A 516 4.99 -27.27 -14.07
CA LEU A 516 5.40 -26.43 -12.96
C LEU A 516 4.97 -27.10 -11.64
N LEU A 517 5.95 -27.46 -10.81
CA LEU A 517 5.72 -28.19 -9.56
C LEU A 517 5.65 -27.29 -8.32
N GLY A 518 6.30 -26.12 -8.37
CA GLY A 518 6.53 -25.26 -7.21
C GLY A 518 7.76 -24.38 -7.38
N GLY A 519 8.19 -23.70 -6.32
CA GLY A 519 9.34 -22.81 -6.42
C GLY A 519 9.68 -22.08 -5.12
N ARG A 520 10.53 -21.07 -5.26
CA ARG A 520 10.86 -20.08 -4.21
C ARG A 520 11.08 -18.70 -4.82
N TRP A 521 10.79 -17.67 -4.06
CA TRP A 521 11.18 -16.29 -4.38
C TRP A 521 12.69 -16.10 -4.15
N THR A 522 13.36 -15.33 -5.01
CA THR A 522 14.84 -15.17 -5.05
C THR A 522 15.30 -13.71 -5.04
N GLY A 523 14.38 -12.76 -4.84
CA GLY A 523 14.68 -11.33 -4.70
C GLY A 523 15.39 -10.95 -3.39
N ASP A 524 15.46 -9.66 -3.11
CA ASP A 524 16.13 -9.14 -1.92
C ASP A 524 15.34 -7.96 -1.27
N PRO A 525 14.50 -8.23 -0.26
CA PRO A 525 14.27 -9.53 0.39
C PRO A 525 13.61 -10.54 -0.57
N PRO A 526 13.81 -11.87 -0.36
CA PRO A 526 13.23 -12.92 -1.20
C PRO A 526 11.75 -13.13 -0.88
N ASP A 527 10.97 -12.05 -0.92
CA ASP A 527 9.55 -12.00 -0.62
C ASP A 527 8.74 -11.96 -1.91
N GLY A 528 7.57 -12.59 -1.90
CA GLY A 528 6.57 -12.48 -2.95
C GLY A 528 5.28 -11.81 -2.44
N PRO A 529 4.23 -11.74 -3.28
CA PRO A 529 2.88 -11.47 -2.79
C PRO A 529 2.40 -12.58 -1.83
N ASP A 530 1.49 -12.26 -0.91
CA ASP A 530 0.95 -13.20 0.08
C ASP A 530 -0.09 -14.13 -0.52
N SER A 531 -1.02 -13.55 -1.25
CA SER A 531 -2.10 -14.28 -1.89
C SER A 531 -2.62 -13.55 -3.11
N ILE A 532 -3.41 -14.27 -3.90
CA ILE A 532 -4.27 -13.67 -4.90
C ILE A 532 -5.72 -13.98 -4.55
N LEU A 533 -6.57 -12.98 -4.73
CA LEU A 533 -8.00 -13.10 -4.52
C LEU A 533 -8.71 -13.02 -5.87
N LEU A 534 -9.42 -14.08 -6.19
CA LEU A 534 -10.25 -14.20 -7.38
C LEU A 534 -11.69 -13.99 -6.96
N ALA A 535 -12.23 -12.83 -7.33
CA ALA A 535 -13.63 -12.53 -7.14
C ALA A 535 -14.35 -12.53 -8.49
N SER A 536 -15.34 -13.41 -8.63
CA SER A 536 -16.16 -13.51 -9.85
C SER A 536 -17.61 -13.11 -9.66
N GLY A 537 -18.02 -12.85 -8.41
CA GLY A 537 -19.39 -12.50 -8.04
C GLY A 537 -19.57 -11.03 -7.65
N GLY A 538 -20.84 -10.64 -7.46
CA GLY A 538 -21.20 -9.35 -6.89
C GLY A 538 -21.02 -9.28 -5.37
N PRO A 539 -21.34 -8.12 -4.77
CA PRO A 539 -21.38 -7.95 -3.32
C PRO A 539 -22.18 -9.03 -2.60
N LEU A 540 -21.69 -9.44 -1.42
CA LEU A 540 -22.40 -10.37 -0.55
C LEU A 540 -23.58 -9.65 0.11
N VAL A 541 -24.79 -10.06 -0.28
CA VAL A 541 -26.06 -9.48 0.17
C VAL A 541 -26.93 -10.52 0.86
N SER A 542 -27.79 -10.06 1.78
CA SER A 542 -28.88 -10.87 2.32
C SER A 542 -30.00 -11.07 1.27
N ASP A 543 -30.97 -11.92 1.59
CA ASP A 543 -32.15 -12.14 0.75
C ASP A 543 -32.95 -10.84 0.47
N ALA A 544 -32.86 -9.85 1.37
CA ALA A 544 -33.50 -8.54 1.22
C ALA A 544 -32.70 -7.55 0.34
N GLY A 545 -31.53 -7.97 -0.16
CA GLY A 545 -30.60 -7.15 -0.94
C GLY A 545 -29.75 -6.18 -0.09
N THR A 546 -29.68 -6.38 1.23
CA THR A 546 -28.87 -5.56 2.14
C THR A 546 -27.46 -6.14 2.25
N LEU A 547 -26.43 -5.29 2.27
CA LEU A 547 -25.04 -5.71 2.41
C LEU A 547 -24.79 -6.40 3.75
N VAL A 548 -24.16 -7.58 3.74
CA VAL A 548 -23.86 -8.35 4.95
C VAL A 548 -22.88 -7.61 5.89
N GLY A 549 -21.90 -6.89 5.33
CA GLY A 549 -20.91 -6.13 6.09
C GLY A 549 -21.29 -4.68 6.43
N SER A 550 -22.44 -4.20 5.95
CA SER A 550 -22.90 -2.83 6.18
C SER A 550 -24.42 -2.78 6.28
N PRO A 551 -24.95 -3.18 7.45
CA PRO A 551 -26.38 -3.16 7.68
C PRO A 551 -26.92 -1.73 7.50
N GLY A 552 -28.03 -1.61 6.77
CA GLY A 552 -28.62 -0.32 6.38
C GLY A 552 -28.39 0.03 4.91
N ILE A 553 -27.34 -0.48 4.26
CA ILE A 553 -27.08 -0.22 2.84
C ILE A 553 -27.63 -1.37 1.97
N ARG A 554 -28.45 -1.01 0.98
CA ARG A 554 -29.04 -1.94 0.00
C ARG A 554 -28.25 -1.86 -1.31
N TRP A 555 -27.79 -3.02 -1.79
CA TRP A 555 -26.99 -3.11 -3.01
C TRP A 555 -27.71 -2.54 -4.26
N PRO A 556 -29.02 -2.78 -4.50
CA PRO A 556 -29.70 -2.24 -5.67
C PRO A 556 -29.62 -0.71 -5.80
N VAL A 557 -29.66 0.01 -4.67
CA VAL A 557 -29.54 1.48 -4.61
C VAL A 557 -28.13 1.91 -5.02
N VAL A 558 -27.09 1.29 -4.44
CA VAL A 558 -25.69 1.58 -4.78
C VAL A 558 -25.42 1.28 -6.25
N GLN A 559 -25.96 0.17 -6.75
CA GLN A 559 -25.80 -0.22 -8.15
C GLN A 559 -26.49 0.77 -9.10
N ALA A 560 -27.67 1.27 -8.76
CA ALA A 560 -28.36 2.29 -9.55
C ALA A 560 -27.56 3.60 -9.60
N LEU A 561 -27.00 4.04 -8.47
CA LEU A 561 -26.10 5.20 -8.41
C LEU A 561 -24.86 5.00 -9.30
N ALA A 562 -24.20 3.84 -9.21
CA ALA A 562 -23.03 3.53 -10.02
C ALA A 562 -23.33 3.56 -11.52
N ARG A 563 -24.43 2.94 -11.96
CA ARG A 563 -24.89 2.96 -13.36
C ARG A 563 -25.22 4.37 -13.84
N ALA A 564 -25.90 5.16 -13.02
CA ALA A 564 -26.25 6.55 -13.35
C ALA A 564 -24.99 7.43 -13.50
N SER A 565 -24.00 7.25 -12.62
CA SER A 565 -22.77 8.04 -12.61
C SER A 565 -21.86 7.80 -13.82
N VAL A 566 -22.10 6.73 -14.58
CA VAL A 566 -21.35 6.43 -15.81
C VAL A 566 -22.11 6.73 -17.10
N SER A 567 -23.36 7.21 -17.00
CA SER A 567 -24.17 7.56 -18.16
C SER A 567 -23.59 8.74 -18.93
N GLU A 568 -23.53 8.65 -20.26
CA GLU A 568 -23.15 9.78 -21.11
C GLU A 568 -24.37 10.66 -21.42
N GLY A 569 -24.19 11.97 -21.48
CA GLY A 569 -25.25 12.95 -21.73
C GLY A 569 -24.94 14.34 -21.16
N ASP A 570 -25.67 15.36 -21.62
CA ASP A 570 -25.45 16.75 -21.19
C ASP A 570 -26.10 17.06 -19.82
N GLU A 571 -27.24 16.42 -19.52
CA GLU A 571 -27.98 16.63 -18.28
C GLU A 571 -27.49 15.74 -17.14
N GLU A 572 -27.50 16.27 -15.90
CA GLU A 572 -27.14 15.52 -14.70
C GLU A 572 -28.08 14.30 -14.53
N PRO A 573 -27.54 13.07 -14.43
CA PRO A 573 -28.38 11.89 -14.27
C PRO A 573 -29.17 12.01 -12.98
N THR A 574 -30.49 11.86 -13.10
CA THR A 574 -31.42 12.01 -11.98
C THR A 574 -32.10 10.68 -11.71
N LEU A 575 -32.15 10.32 -10.43
CA LEU A 575 -32.88 9.17 -9.91
C LEU A 575 -33.95 9.65 -8.92
N VAL A 576 -35.04 8.90 -8.80
CA VAL A 576 -36.14 9.22 -7.88
C VAL A 576 -36.29 8.11 -6.86
N SER A 577 -36.28 8.48 -5.57
CA SER A 577 -36.49 7.55 -4.47
C SER A 577 -37.90 6.98 -4.49
N CYS A 578 -38.05 5.67 -4.29
CA CYS A 578 -39.37 5.04 -4.14
C CYS A 578 -40.20 5.70 -3.03
N ALA A 579 -39.54 6.06 -1.93
CA ALA A 579 -40.17 6.70 -0.79
C ALA A 579 -40.65 8.13 -1.11
N ALA A 580 -39.98 8.82 -2.05
CA ALA A 580 -40.41 10.15 -2.50
C ALA A 580 -41.71 10.05 -3.31
N ILE A 581 -41.80 9.05 -4.19
CA ILE A 581 -43.00 8.81 -5.00
C ILE A 581 -44.19 8.37 -4.13
N GLN A 582 -43.96 7.58 -3.07
CA GLN A 582 -45.02 7.20 -2.13
C GLN A 582 -45.57 8.39 -1.34
N ALA A 583 -44.69 9.29 -0.89
CA ALA A 583 -45.10 10.50 -0.17
C ALA A 583 -46.00 11.41 -1.02
N ASP A 584 -45.79 11.44 -2.33
CA ASP A 584 -46.54 12.29 -3.26
C ASP A 584 -47.80 11.62 -3.86
N SER A 585 -47.84 10.28 -4.02
CA SER A 585 -48.86 9.60 -4.83
C SER A 585 -49.86 8.70 -4.08
N GLY A 586 -49.54 8.22 -2.89
CA GLY A 586 -50.41 7.31 -2.13
C GLY A 586 -50.81 5.99 -2.82
N GLN A 587 -50.16 5.62 -3.93
CA GLN A 587 -50.48 4.41 -4.72
C GLN A 587 -49.40 3.31 -4.60
N PRO A 588 -49.78 2.02 -4.78
CA PRO A 588 -48.81 0.92 -4.84
C PRO A 588 -48.10 0.84 -6.21
N TRP A 589 -46.93 0.20 -6.15
CA TRP A 589 -45.87 0.08 -7.16
C TRP A 589 -46.28 -0.17 -8.62
N PRO A 590 -45.76 0.60 -9.59
CA PRO A 590 -45.50 0.12 -10.94
C PRO A 590 -44.08 -0.45 -11.02
N ASP A 591 -43.93 -1.62 -11.67
CA ASP A 591 -42.63 -2.27 -11.85
C ASP A 591 -41.67 -1.39 -12.68
N GLY A 592 -40.48 -1.10 -12.13
CA GLY A 592 -39.30 -0.78 -12.94
C GLY A 592 -38.84 0.68 -13.09
N GLY A 593 -39.12 1.59 -12.15
CA GLY A 593 -38.74 3.02 -12.32
C GLY A 593 -38.23 3.80 -11.09
N CYS A 594 -38.02 3.16 -9.94
CA CYS A 594 -37.73 3.87 -8.68
C CYS A 594 -36.52 3.25 -7.95
N LEU A 595 -35.74 4.07 -7.21
CA LEU A 595 -34.52 3.71 -6.48
C LEU A 595 -34.72 2.79 -5.27
#